data_AF-A0AAD4YSW2-F1
#
_entry.id   AF-A0AAD4YSW2-F1
#
_cell.length_a   1.000
_cell.length_b   1.000
_cell.length_c   1.000
_cell.angle_alpha   90.00
_cell.angle_beta   90.00
_cell.angle_gamma   90.00
#
_symmetry.space_group_name_H-M   'P 1'
#
loop_
_entity.id
_entity.type
_entity.pdbx_description
1 polymer ?
#
loop_
_entity_poly.entity_id
_entity_poly.type
_entity_poly.pdbx_seq_one_letter_code
_entity_poly.pdbx_strand_id
1 'polypeptide(L)'
;MKTNDTIFSNKPKLAISDRLLYEGKDVSTVPYGEHWRRMRSICVLQLLSNKRVQSFRGVREEELGLLVDNVKQSCLLSLPVNLSELFASLTTDVICDMILVIYENLSLP
;
A
#
# COMPACT_ATOMS: atom_id res chain seq x y z
N MET A 1 -26.58 10.17 -3.72
CA MET A 1 -26.57 8.71 -3.98
C MET A 1 -25.69 8.00 -2.95
N LYS A 2 -26.07 8.01 -1.66
CA LYS A 2 -25.29 7.42 -0.53
C LYS A 2 -26.18 6.74 0.53
N THR A 3 -27.46 6.54 0.23
CA THR A 3 -28.48 6.23 1.24
C THR A 3 -28.25 4.89 1.94
N ASN A 4 -27.60 3.93 1.26
CA ASN A 4 -27.41 2.57 1.78
C ASN A 4 -25.93 2.14 1.87
N ASP A 5 -24.98 3.06 1.70
CA ASP A 5 -23.54 2.71 1.66
C ASP A 5 -23.13 1.97 2.94
N THR A 6 -23.58 2.43 4.10
CA THR A 6 -23.25 1.82 5.40
C THR A 6 -23.85 0.43 5.58
N ILE A 7 -25.01 0.16 4.97
CA ILE A 7 -25.67 -1.15 5.03
C ILE A 7 -24.85 -2.19 4.25
N PHE A 8 -24.28 -1.78 3.11
CA PHE A 8 -23.49 -2.65 2.23
C PHE A 8 -21.97 -2.53 2.43
N SER A 9 -21.51 -1.78 3.43
CA SER A 9 -20.08 -1.57 3.70
C SER A 9 -19.41 -2.75 4.39
N ASN A 10 -20.19 -3.63 5.04
CA ASN A 10 -19.65 -4.75 5.80
C ASN A 10 -19.26 -5.92 4.88
N LYS A 11 -18.11 -6.54 5.16
CA LYS A 11 -17.65 -7.74 4.46
C LYS A 11 -18.04 -9.01 5.24
N PRO A 12 -18.26 -10.15 4.55
CA PRO A 12 -18.42 -11.44 5.20
C PRO A 12 -17.19 -11.76 6.06
N LYS A 13 -17.41 -12.29 7.26
CA LYS A 13 -16.32 -12.81 8.09
C LYS A 13 -15.77 -14.08 7.45
N LEU A 14 -14.46 -14.13 7.25
CA LEU A 14 -13.77 -15.28 6.68
C LEU A 14 -12.86 -15.88 7.74
N ALA A 15 -12.77 -17.20 7.84
CA ALA A 15 -11.85 -17.83 8.78
C ALA A 15 -10.37 -17.41 8.57
N ILE A 16 -10.04 -17.01 7.33
CA ILE A 16 -8.72 -16.50 6.96
C ILE A 16 -8.48 -15.11 7.58
N SER A 17 -9.48 -14.22 7.59
CA SER A 17 -9.31 -12.88 8.21
C SER A 17 -9.11 -12.99 9.71
N ASP A 18 -9.78 -13.93 10.36
CA ASP A 18 -9.62 -14.12 11.80
C ASP A 18 -8.20 -14.59 12.16
N ARG A 19 -7.59 -15.42 11.30
CA ARG A 19 -6.24 -15.95 11.51
C ARG A 19 -5.12 -15.00 11.09
N LEU A 20 -5.29 -14.27 9.99
CA LEU A 20 -4.21 -13.46 9.39
C LEU A 20 -4.34 -11.96 9.65
N LEU A 21 -5.55 -11.47 9.95
CA LEU A 21 -5.86 -10.04 9.98
C LEU A 21 -6.30 -9.59 11.38
N TYR A 22 -5.55 -10.00 12.39
CA TYR A 22 -5.75 -9.60 13.79
C TYR A 22 -7.19 -9.86 14.28
N GLU A 23 -7.70 -11.10 14.14
CA GLU A 23 -9.09 -11.45 14.48
C GLU A 23 -10.14 -10.65 13.68
N GLY A 24 -9.81 -10.32 12.43
CA GLY A 24 -10.67 -9.52 11.56
C GLY A 24 -10.83 -8.06 12.00
N LYS A 25 -9.84 -7.54 12.76
CA LYS A 25 -9.83 -6.15 13.26
C LYS A 25 -9.03 -5.20 12.38
N ASP A 26 -8.47 -5.68 11.27
CA ASP A 26 -7.81 -4.81 10.30
C ASP A 26 -8.81 -3.89 9.56
N VAL A 27 -8.30 -2.82 8.95
CA VAL A 27 -9.12 -1.81 8.25
C VAL A 27 -9.91 -2.36 7.06
N SER A 28 -9.48 -3.48 6.47
CA SER A 28 -10.12 -4.07 5.29
C SER A 28 -11.27 -5.00 5.64
N THR A 29 -11.26 -5.66 6.81
CA THR A 29 -12.28 -6.67 7.16
C THR A 29 -13.18 -6.29 8.33
N VAL A 30 -12.77 -5.35 9.19
CA VAL A 30 -13.59 -4.97 10.34
C VAL A 30 -14.93 -4.34 9.90
N PRO A 31 -16.07 -4.68 10.53
CA PRO A 31 -17.35 -4.06 10.22
C PRO A 31 -17.33 -2.53 10.39
N TYR A 32 -18.13 -1.85 9.59
CA TYR A 32 -18.35 -0.43 9.68
C TYR A 32 -18.84 -0.04 11.08
N GLY A 33 -18.13 0.90 11.70
CA GLY A 33 -18.40 1.40 13.04
C GLY A 33 -17.34 2.40 13.46
N GLU A 34 -17.39 2.87 14.71
CA GLU A 34 -16.46 3.88 15.23
C GLU A 34 -14.99 3.44 15.15
N HIS A 35 -14.71 2.16 15.38
CA HIS A 35 -13.35 1.62 15.26
C HIS A 35 -12.83 1.70 13.82
N TRP A 36 -13.61 1.21 12.84
CA TRP A 36 -13.26 1.32 11.42
C TRP A 36 -13.07 2.78 10.99
N ARG A 37 -13.98 3.67 11.39
CA ARG A 37 -13.90 5.11 11.08
C ARG A 37 -12.62 5.73 11.63
N ARG A 38 -12.23 5.39 12.86
CA ARG A 38 -11.00 5.87 13.48
C ARG A 38 -9.76 5.37 12.72
N MET A 39 -9.67 4.07 12.43
CA MET A 39 -8.54 3.52 11.65
C MET A 39 -8.45 4.15 10.26
N ARG A 40 -9.58 4.25 9.55
CA ARG A 40 -9.62 4.91 8.24
C ARG A 40 -9.14 6.36 8.31
N SER A 41 -9.57 7.11 9.34
CA SER A 41 -9.13 8.49 9.55
C SER A 41 -7.61 8.57 9.72
N ILE A 42 -7.02 7.69 10.53
CA ILE A 42 -5.56 7.61 10.71
C ILE A 42 -4.86 7.30 9.38
N CYS A 43 -5.30 6.26 8.65
CA CYS A 43 -4.72 5.91 7.35
C CYS A 43 -4.76 7.10 6.37
N VAL A 44 -5.92 7.76 6.24
CA VAL A 44 -6.10 8.87 5.30
C VAL A 44 -5.25 10.09 5.69
N LEU A 45 -5.22 10.46 6.98
CA LEU A 45 -4.53 11.67 7.41
C LEU A 45 -3.01 11.47 7.50
N GLN A 46 -2.55 10.32 7.99
CA GLN A 46 -1.15 10.10 8.31
C GLN A 46 -0.37 9.41 7.19
N LEU A 47 -1.00 8.45 6.49
CA LEU A 47 -0.33 7.61 5.48
C LEU A 47 -0.65 8.06 4.05
N LEU A 48 -1.91 8.44 3.78
CA LEU A 48 -2.41 8.70 2.42
C LEU A 48 -2.74 10.17 2.16
N SER A 49 -2.30 11.09 3.02
CA SER A 49 -2.50 12.52 2.79
C SER A 49 -1.63 12.99 1.63
N ASN A 50 -2.07 14.04 0.91
CA ASN A 50 -1.29 14.60 -0.20
C ASN A 50 0.15 14.94 0.22
N LYS A 51 0.33 15.52 1.41
CA LYS A 51 1.66 15.82 1.95
C LYS A 51 2.52 14.56 2.08
N ARG A 52 1.96 13.48 2.63
CA ARG A 52 2.66 12.21 2.82
C ARG A 52 2.96 11.50 1.49
N VAL A 53 1.99 11.47 0.57
CA VAL A 53 2.19 10.89 -0.76
C VAL A 53 3.29 11.63 -1.53
N GLN A 54 3.36 12.96 -1.40
CA GLN A 54 4.40 13.77 -2.01
C GLN A 54 5.76 13.58 -1.33
N SER A 55 5.84 13.34 -0.02
CA SER A 55 7.13 13.08 0.64
C SER A 55 7.80 11.80 0.14
N PHE A 56 7.03 10.81 -0.33
CA PHE A 56 7.57 9.58 -0.93
C PHE A 56 7.88 9.71 -2.43
N ARG A 57 7.90 10.94 -2.98
CA ARG A 57 8.23 11.13 -4.39
C ARG A 57 9.64 10.64 -4.72
N GLY A 58 10.62 10.91 -3.86
CA GLY A 58 12.01 10.46 -4.04
C GLY A 58 12.12 8.94 -4.18
N VAL A 59 11.52 8.20 -3.24
CA VAL A 59 11.44 6.72 -3.28
C VAL A 59 10.89 6.23 -4.62
N ARG A 60 9.77 6.80 -5.09
CA ARG A 60 9.19 6.39 -6.38
C ARG A 60 10.08 6.70 -7.58
N GLU A 61 10.77 7.84 -7.56
CA GLU A 61 11.67 8.23 -8.64
C GLU A 61 12.93 7.34 -8.68
N GLU A 62 13.45 6.96 -7.52
CA GLU A 62 14.56 6.03 -7.35
C GLU A 62 14.20 4.63 -7.87
N GLU A 63 13.13 4.04 -7.35
CA GLU A 63 12.65 2.70 -7.74
C GLU A 63 12.30 2.62 -9.24
N LEU A 64 11.68 3.67 -9.78
CA LEU A 64 11.40 3.76 -11.21
C LEU A 64 12.69 3.87 -12.04
N GLY A 65 13.72 4.55 -11.53
CA GLY A 65 15.04 4.64 -12.16
C GLY A 65 15.68 3.26 -12.31
N LEU A 66 15.69 2.48 -11.22
CA LEU A 66 16.21 1.11 -11.20
C LEU A 66 15.47 0.21 -12.20
N LEU A 67 14.14 0.31 -12.25
CA LEU A 67 13.32 -0.42 -13.20
C LEU A 67 13.67 -0.07 -14.65
N VAL A 68 13.80 1.22 -14.97
CA VAL A 68 14.14 1.68 -16.32
C VAL A 68 15.53 1.18 -16.73
N ASP A 69 16.50 1.19 -15.81
CA ASP A 69 17.83 0.68 -16.09
C ASP A 69 17.84 -0.83 -16.30
N ASN A 70 17.05 -1.59 -15.54
CA ASN A 70 16.86 -3.03 -15.77
C ASN A 70 16.26 -3.30 -17.17
N VAL A 71 15.25 -2.54 -17.58
CA VAL A 71 14.68 -2.64 -18.94
C VAL A 71 15.72 -2.33 -20.00
N LYS A 72 16.52 -1.26 -19.84
CA LYS A 72 17.60 -0.92 -20.77
C LYS A 72 18.61 -2.05 -20.90
N GLN A 73 19.05 -2.64 -19.77
CA GLN A 73 19.99 -3.77 -19.78
C GLN A 73 19.40 -4.98 -20.50
N SER A 74 18.14 -5.30 -20.25
CA SER A 74 17.45 -6.39 -20.94
C SER A 74 17.36 -6.14 -22.45
N CYS A 75 17.08 -4.90 -22.88
CA CYS A 75 17.10 -4.53 -24.30
C CYS A 75 18.49 -4.67 -24.94
N LEU A 76 19.56 -4.24 -24.25
CA LEU A 76 20.93 -4.38 -24.74
C LEU A 76 21.33 -5.84 -24.94
N LEU A 77 20.86 -6.72 -24.05
CA LEU A 77 21.07 -8.17 -24.13
C LEU A 77 20.07 -8.88 -25.05
N SER A 78 19.13 -8.15 -25.65
CA SER A 78 18.02 -8.69 -26.46
C SER A 78 17.20 -9.77 -25.72
N LEU A 79 17.04 -9.62 -24.40
CA LEU A 79 16.29 -10.52 -23.55
C LEU A 79 14.81 -10.10 -23.47
N PRO A 80 13.87 -11.06 -23.45
CA PRO A 80 12.47 -10.76 -23.22
C PRO A 80 12.27 -10.25 -21.79
N VAL A 81 11.43 -9.20 -21.65
CA VAL A 81 11.10 -8.61 -20.35
C VAL A 81 9.67 -8.99 -19.96
N ASN A 82 9.51 -9.58 -18.77
CA ASN A 82 8.21 -9.83 -18.18
C ASN A 82 7.73 -8.57 -17.41
N LEU A 83 6.89 -7.77 -18.06
CA LEU A 83 6.39 -6.53 -17.46
C LEU A 83 5.51 -6.77 -16.22
N SER A 84 4.78 -7.89 -16.15
CA SER A 84 3.91 -8.19 -15.01
C SER A 84 4.73 -8.40 -13.74
N GLU A 85 5.82 -9.15 -13.84
CA GLU A 85 6.74 -9.40 -12.72
C GLU A 85 7.49 -8.12 -12.32
N LEU A 86 7.93 -7.35 -13.32
CA LEU A 86 8.64 -6.10 -13.11
C LEU A 86 7.77 -5.03 -12.43
N PHE A 87 6.49 -4.90 -12.79
CA PHE A 87 5.57 -4.01 -12.08
C PHE A 87 5.19 -4.52 -10.69
N ALA A 88 5.11 -5.84 -10.49
CA ALA A 88 4.90 -6.43 -9.18
C ALA A 88 6.08 -6.17 -8.24
N SER A 89 7.32 -6.29 -8.73
CA SER A 89 8.54 -5.91 -7.99
C SER A 89 8.49 -4.44 -7.63
N LEU A 90 8.34 -3.54 -8.62
CA LEU A 90 8.28 -2.10 -8.39
C LEU A 90 7.27 -1.72 -7.30
N THR A 91 6.08 -2.30 -7.36
CA THR A 91 5.03 -2.01 -6.37
C THR A 91 5.45 -2.47 -4.98
N THR A 92 6.08 -3.63 -4.88
CA THR A 92 6.58 -4.20 -3.62
C THR A 92 7.72 -3.36 -3.06
N ASP A 93 8.71 -3.04 -3.88
CA ASP A 93 9.91 -2.28 -3.50
C ASP A 93 9.51 -0.88 -3.00
N VAL A 94 8.68 -0.17 -3.78
CA VAL A 94 8.12 1.13 -3.38
C VAL A 94 7.34 1.06 -2.06
N ILE A 95 6.51 0.03 -1.86
CA ILE A 95 5.73 -0.10 -0.62
C ILE A 95 6.65 -0.40 0.58
N CYS A 96 7.62 -1.28 0.41
CA CYS A 96 8.60 -1.63 1.45
C CYS A 96 9.40 -0.41 1.91
N ASP A 97 9.91 0.37 0.97
CA ASP A 97 10.67 1.58 1.28
C ASP A 97 9.81 2.66 1.93
N MET A 98 8.57 2.84 1.46
CA MET A 98 7.63 3.73 2.14
C MET A 98 7.38 3.31 3.60
N ILE A 99 7.22 2.00 3.86
CA ILE A 99 7.05 1.47 5.22
C ILE A 99 8.29 1.73 6.06
N LEU A 100 9.49 1.50 5.52
CA LEU A 100 10.75 1.73 6.22
C LEU A 100 10.92 3.20 6.60
N VAL A 101 10.67 4.10 5.65
CA VAL A 101 10.69 5.56 5.91
C VAL A 101 9.67 5.94 6.98
N ILE A 102 8.46 5.38 6.94
CA ILE A 102 7.45 5.63 7.98
C ILE A 102 7.94 5.16 9.35
N TYR A 103 8.52 3.96 9.41
CA TYR A 103 9.01 3.37 10.65
C TYR A 103 10.15 4.20 11.26
N GLU A 104 11.10 4.65 10.45
CA GLU A 104 12.19 5.54 10.89
C GLU A 104 11.65 6.86 11.45
N ASN A 105 10.68 7.48 10.78
CA ASN A 105 10.05 8.72 11.23
C ASN A 105 9.22 8.56 12.52
N LEU A 106 8.77 7.35 12.84
CA LEU A 106 8.05 7.02 14.08
C LEU A 106 8.99 6.62 15.22
N SER A 107 10.22 6.20 14.90
CA SER A 107 11.21 5.68 15.86
C SER A 107 12.19 6.74 16.37
N LEU A 108 12.21 7.93 15.75
CA LEU A 108 12.97 9.08 16.23
C LEU A 108 12.11 9.92 17.20
N PRO A 109 12.61 10.24 18.41
CA PRO A 109 11.87 10.94 19.46
C PRO A 109 11.52 12.41 19.13
#